data_AF-A0A517YZD1-F1
#
_entry.id   AF-A0A517YZD1-F1
#
_cell.length_a   1.000
_cell.length_b   1.000
_cell.length_c   1.000
_cell.angle_alpha   90.00
_cell.angle_beta   90.00
_cell.angle_gamma   90.00
#
_symmetry.space_group_name_H-M   'P 1'
#
loop_
_entity.id
_entity.type
_entity.pdbx_description
1 polymer ?
#
loop_
_entity_poly.entity_id
_entity_poly.type
_entity_poly.pdbx_seq_one_letter_code
_entity_poly.pdbx_strand_id
1 'polypeptide(L)'
;MKTVKSWCALSAIVLSLSANLSTHATIYNISDASQTPPNKIISGDTLNLTGTGSTNFNFYSLGESTVNINGGTLNSFADSFGTSTVNLFSGEILNSFQSHDTSVVNVTGGIVRATANPLNHSTFNVSGNAIVERLNANGSSTVNLSGGTTTEITAYDTSTLNISDIAVITEATSVAGTINITGGEITDSLTASWGGIVNISGGTINRIIAQDTGILNFIGSNFTINEILLDNLSNASAILSNLTSTLTAPAVINDRDVIFSGILADGTPFSYNLSSVNDHTNSFFSPNAIINIVPVPEPTSLALLTLPLLLISRKRPRS
;
A
#
# COMPACT_ATOMS: atom_id res chain seq x y z
N MET A 1 31.93 -58.46 46.61
CA MET A 1 32.39 -57.16 46.07
C MET A 1 31.63 -56.84 44.80
N LYS A 2 30.68 -55.91 44.85
CA LYS A 2 30.21 -55.05 43.73
C LYS A 2 29.10 -54.17 44.29
N THR A 3 29.50 -53.05 44.88
CA THR A 3 28.61 -51.98 45.33
C THR A 3 28.23 -51.15 44.11
N VAL A 4 26.96 -51.22 43.71
CA VAL A 4 26.39 -50.36 42.67
C VAL A 4 26.20 -48.98 43.30
N LYS A 5 27.09 -48.04 42.97
CA LYS A 5 26.95 -46.62 43.30
C LYS A 5 25.78 -46.06 42.48
N SER A 6 24.62 -45.97 43.11
CA SER A 6 23.46 -45.25 42.57
C SER A 6 23.76 -43.75 42.61
N TRP A 7 24.08 -43.17 41.46
CA TRP A 7 24.14 -41.73 41.28
C TRP A 7 22.72 -41.21 41.13
N CYS A 8 22.15 -40.67 42.22
CA CYS A 8 20.98 -39.81 42.13
C CYS A 8 21.36 -38.56 41.32
N ALA A 9 21.01 -38.55 40.04
CA ALA A 9 20.97 -37.35 39.24
C ALA A 9 19.91 -36.42 39.84
N LEU A 10 20.38 -35.44 40.61
CA LEU A 10 19.58 -34.32 41.06
C LEU A 10 19.34 -33.43 39.82
N SER A 11 18.34 -33.76 39.02
CA SER A 11 17.87 -32.89 37.94
C SER A 11 17.27 -31.64 38.59
N ALA A 12 18.07 -30.58 38.68
CA ALA A 12 17.59 -29.25 38.97
C ALA A 12 16.69 -28.83 37.80
N ILE A 13 15.39 -29.04 37.96
CA ILE A 13 14.36 -28.38 37.15
C ILE A 13 14.48 -26.90 37.51
N VAL A 14 15.26 -26.17 36.73
CA VAL A 14 15.18 -24.71 36.68
C VAL A 14 13.85 -24.40 36.02
N LEU A 15 12.79 -24.38 36.83
CA LEU A 15 11.58 -23.65 36.50
C LEU A 15 12.03 -22.19 36.40
N SER A 16 12.37 -21.75 35.19
CA SER A 16 12.43 -20.34 34.88
C SER A 16 11.00 -19.82 35.04
N LEU A 17 10.67 -19.39 36.25
CA LEU A 17 9.56 -18.50 36.51
C LEU A 17 9.93 -17.20 35.77
N SER A 18 9.69 -17.17 34.46
CA SER A 18 9.54 -15.92 33.74
C SER A 18 8.29 -15.30 34.34
N ALA A 19 8.47 -14.58 35.44
CA ALA A 19 7.46 -13.67 35.93
C ALA A 19 7.17 -12.76 34.74
N ASN A 20 6.07 -13.04 34.05
CA ASN A 20 5.37 -12.06 33.24
C ASN A 20 5.00 -10.97 34.24
N LEU A 21 5.95 -10.06 34.47
CA LEU A 21 5.68 -8.73 34.96
C LEU A 21 4.71 -8.18 33.92
N SER A 22 3.42 -8.40 34.18
CA SER A 22 2.33 -7.69 33.55
C SER A 22 2.66 -6.23 33.78
N THR A 23 3.24 -5.62 32.75
CA THR A 23 3.38 -4.18 32.64
C THR A 23 1.98 -3.65 32.86
N HIS A 24 1.81 -2.88 33.93
CA HIS A 24 0.52 -2.28 34.23
C HIS A 24 0.15 -1.39 33.05
N ALA A 25 -0.87 -1.80 32.30
CA ALA A 25 -1.44 -1.01 31.23
C ALA A 25 -2.15 0.20 31.84
N THR A 26 -1.64 1.41 31.57
CA THR A 26 -2.33 2.65 31.97
C THR A 26 -3.27 3.08 30.86
N ILE A 27 -4.51 3.44 31.21
CA ILE A 27 -5.49 3.96 30.25
C ILE A 27 -5.68 5.46 30.51
N TYR A 28 -5.35 6.28 29.52
CA TYR A 28 -5.54 7.74 29.51
C TYR A 28 -6.76 8.09 28.67
N ASN A 29 -7.79 8.69 29.25
CA ASN A 29 -8.97 9.15 28.53
C ASN A 29 -9.01 10.68 28.52
N ILE A 30 -8.81 11.27 27.34
CA ILE A 30 -8.73 12.72 27.14
C ILE A 30 -9.90 13.12 26.23
N SER A 31 -10.92 13.73 26.82
CA SER A 31 -12.16 14.12 26.14
C SER A 31 -12.31 15.63 25.95
N ASP A 32 -11.50 16.42 26.66
CA ASP A 32 -11.58 17.88 26.69
C ASP A 32 -10.18 18.51 26.60
N ALA A 33 -10.08 19.66 25.93
CA ALA A 33 -8.82 20.40 25.73
C ALA A 33 -8.15 20.89 27.03
N SER A 34 -8.89 20.97 28.15
CA SER A 34 -8.34 21.33 29.46
C SER A 34 -7.58 20.19 30.14
N GLN A 35 -7.76 18.94 29.69
CA GLN A 35 -7.03 17.80 30.22
C GLN A 35 -5.64 17.74 29.60
N THR A 36 -4.63 17.52 30.44
CA THR A 36 -3.23 17.41 29.99
C THR A 36 -2.85 15.94 29.82
N PRO A 37 -2.77 15.42 28.58
CA PRO A 37 -2.25 14.07 28.36
C PRO A 37 -0.78 13.95 28.73
N PRO A 38 -0.29 12.72 28.92
CA PRO A 38 1.14 12.49 28.94
C PRO A 38 1.77 12.83 27.58
N ASN A 39 3.03 13.28 27.58
CA ASN A 39 3.79 13.48 26.34
C ASN A 39 4.24 12.16 25.69
N LYS A 40 4.16 11.05 26.41
CA LYS A 40 4.48 9.73 25.89
C LYS A 40 3.66 8.64 26.59
N ILE A 41 3.36 7.58 25.88
CA ILE A 41 2.82 6.34 26.44
C ILE A 41 3.75 5.17 26.10
N ILE A 42 3.83 4.18 26.98
CA ILE A 42 4.77 3.05 26.85
C ILE A 42 4.03 1.74 26.57
N SER A 43 4.78 0.65 26.37
CA SER A 43 4.23 -0.67 26.03
C SER A 43 3.09 -1.09 26.97
N GLY A 44 1.93 -1.40 26.40
CA GLY A 44 0.71 -1.78 27.13
C GLY A 44 -0.21 -0.60 27.50
N ASP A 45 0.27 0.64 27.47
CA ASP A 45 -0.59 1.81 27.72
C ASP A 45 -1.56 2.04 26.56
N THR A 46 -2.71 2.65 26.88
CA THR A 46 -3.70 3.10 25.90
C THR A 46 -4.04 4.58 26.12
N LEU A 47 -4.01 5.38 25.05
CA LEU A 47 -4.51 6.75 25.03
C LEU A 47 -5.77 6.82 24.16
N ASN A 48 -6.88 7.31 24.73
CA ASN A 48 -8.12 7.56 24.01
C ASN A 48 -8.36 9.07 23.92
N LEU A 49 -8.39 9.61 22.70
CA LEU A 49 -8.79 10.97 22.40
C LEU A 49 -10.24 10.98 21.90
N THR A 50 -11.06 11.85 22.49
CA THR A 50 -12.47 12.04 22.13
C THR A 50 -12.82 13.53 22.25
N GLY A 51 -13.98 13.95 21.72
CA GLY A 51 -14.46 15.32 21.89
C GLY A 51 -13.48 16.38 21.37
N THR A 52 -13.03 17.27 22.27
CA THR A 52 -12.01 18.29 21.99
C THR A 52 -10.66 17.97 22.62
N GLY A 53 -10.49 16.75 23.14
CA GLY A 53 -9.23 16.29 23.73
C GLY A 53 -8.09 16.35 22.73
N SER A 54 -6.90 16.73 23.19
CA SER A 54 -5.73 16.89 22.31
C SER A 54 -4.47 16.43 23.01
N THR A 55 -3.53 15.82 22.27
CA THR A 55 -2.17 15.59 22.80
C THR A 55 -1.40 16.89 22.95
N ASN A 56 -0.28 16.85 23.67
CA ASN A 56 0.72 17.91 23.57
C ASN A 56 1.49 17.78 22.24
N PHE A 57 2.24 18.83 21.90
CA PHE A 57 3.26 18.76 20.84
C PHE A 57 4.33 17.72 21.19
N ASN A 58 4.87 17.04 20.17
CA ASN A 58 5.88 15.97 20.33
C ASN A 58 5.37 14.80 21.19
N PHE A 59 4.22 14.25 20.84
CA PHE A 59 3.68 13.07 21.52
C PHE A 59 4.36 11.78 21.01
N TYR A 60 4.68 10.85 21.91
CA TYR A 60 5.33 9.59 21.55
C TYR A 60 4.54 8.35 21.97
N SER A 61 4.26 7.45 21.03
CA SER A 61 3.72 6.11 21.30
C SER A 61 4.83 5.08 21.16
N LEU A 62 5.17 4.34 22.22
CA LEU A 62 6.30 3.40 22.24
C LEU A 62 5.85 1.96 22.52
N GLY A 63 6.58 0.97 21.99
CA GLY A 63 6.31 -0.46 22.25
C GLY A 63 4.90 -0.87 21.85
N GLU A 64 4.25 -1.76 22.60
CA GLU A 64 2.87 -2.23 22.33
C GLU A 64 1.78 -1.23 22.80
N SER A 65 2.06 0.08 22.76
CA SER A 65 1.06 1.09 23.13
C SER A 65 -0.02 1.24 22.07
N THR A 66 -1.20 1.71 22.49
CA THR A 66 -2.31 2.00 21.58
C THR A 66 -2.79 3.44 21.73
N VAL A 67 -2.97 4.16 20.62
CA VAL A 67 -3.62 5.47 20.56
C VAL A 67 -4.91 5.33 19.76
N ASN A 68 -6.05 5.67 20.35
CA ASN A 68 -7.35 5.69 19.68
C ASN A 68 -7.86 7.12 19.59
N ILE A 69 -8.17 7.57 18.38
CA ILE A 69 -8.66 8.92 18.08
C ILE A 69 -10.08 8.76 17.53
N ASN A 70 -11.05 8.98 18.41
CA ASN A 70 -12.49 8.92 18.12
C ASN A 70 -13.09 10.34 18.15
N GLY A 71 -12.29 11.33 17.74
CA GLY A 71 -12.49 12.75 17.95
C GLY A 71 -11.21 13.39 18.49
N GLY A 72 -11.23 14.69 18.72
CA GLY A 72 -10.06 15.41 19.21
C GLY A 72 -8.93 15.51 18.19
N THR A 73 -7.71 15.76 18.70
CA THR A 73 -6.54 16.09 17.88
C THR A 73 -5.27 15.40 18.39
N LEU A 74 -4.60 14.64 17.52
CA LEU A 74 -3.20 14.29 17.71
C LEU A 74 -2.35 15.43 17.16
N ASN A 75 -1.70 16.19 18.06
CA ASN A 75 -0.97 17.39 17.71
C ASN A 75 0.30 17.09 16.89
N SER A 76 0.90 18.16 16.37
CA SER A 76 2.05 18.06 15.47
C SER A 76 3.26 17.37 16.09
N PHE A 77 4.07 16.74 15.23
CA PHE A 77 5.28 15.99 15.56
C PHE A 77 5.03 14.78 16.46
N ALA A 78 3.84 14.19 16.33
CA ALA A 78 3.55 12.93 17.00
C ALA A 78 4.23 11.77 16.27
N ASP A 79 4.90 10.91 17.03
CA ASP A 79 5.62 9.76 16.49
C ASP A 79 5.14 8.46 17.15
N SER A 80 5.10 7.40 16.34
CA SER A 80 4.83 6.03 16.79
C SER A 80 6.04 5.14 16.51
N PHE A 81 6.47 4.35 17.52
CA PHE A 81 7.67 3.51 17.48
C PHE A 81 7.37 2.07 17.88
N GLY A 82 8.30 1.15 17.56
CA GLY A 82 8.20 -0.26 17.95
C GLY A 82 7.01 -0.97 17.34
N THR A 83 6.13 -1.53 18.16
CA THR A 83 4.92 -2.27 17.78
C THR A 83 3.63 -1.49 18.09
N SER A 84 3.74 -0.16 18.20
CA SER A 84 2.62 0.67 18.65
C SER A 84 1.54 0.75 17.57
N THR A 85 0.30 0.96 18.00
CA THR A 85 -0.85 1.07 17.11
C THR A 85 -1.52 2.44 17.29
N VAL A 86 -1.74 3.16 16.19
CA VAL A 86 -2.52 4.40 16.17
C VAL A 86 -3.77 4.18 15.32
N ASN A 87 -4.96 4.39 15.89
CA ASN A 87 -6.23 4.24 15.20
C ASN A 87 -6.93 5.60 15.11
N LEU A 88 -7.15 6.11 13.90
CA LEU A 88 -7.95 7.29 13.59
C LEU A 88 -9.30 6.86 13.02
N PHE A 89 -10.34 6.99 13.84
CA PHE A 89 -11.73 6.73 13.47
C PHE A 89 -12.46 8.03 13.10
N SER A 90 -12.15 9.12 13.80
CA SER A 90 -12.61 10.48 13.54
C SER A 90 -11.69 11.50 14.23
N GLY A 91 -11.87 12.80 13.99
CA GLY A 91 -10.96 13.82 14.50
C GLY A 91 -9.82 14.11 13.54
N GLU A 92 -8.67 14.53 14.07
CA GLU A 92 -7.57 15.04 13.25
C GLU A 92 -6.18 14.61 13.75
N ILE A 93 -5.28 14.30 12.81
CA ILE A 93 -3.82 14.25 13.04
C ILE A 93 -3.20 15.47 12.34
N LEU A 94 -2.46 16.28 13.09
CA LEU A 94 -1.80 17.49 12.59
C LEU A 94 -0.42 17.19 11.95
N ASN A 95 0.42 18.22 11.88
CA ASN A 95 1.65 18.28 11.09
C ASN A 95 2.70 17.23 11.47
N SER A 96 3.32 16.62 10.46
CA SER A 96 4.53 15.81 10.57
C SER A 96 4.40 14.57 11.45
N PHE A 97 3.32 13.80 11.28
CA PHE A 97 3.19 12.52 11.97
C PHE A 97 4.13 11.47 11.34
N GLN A 98 4.85 10.72 12.18
CA GLN A 98 5.76 9.66 11.73
C GLN A 98 5.43 8.31 12.38
N SER A 99 5.51 7.25 11.59
CA SER A 99 5.44 5.88 12.09
C SER A 99 6.74 5.15 11.80
N HIS A 100 7.35 4.57 12.82
CA HIS A 100 8.67 3.94 12.78
C HIS A 100 8.56 2.44 13.04
N ASP A 101 9.64 1.73 12.74
CA ASP A 101 9.83 0.30 13.05
C ASP A 101 8.71 -0.58 12.53
N THR A 102 7.93 -1.24 13.38
CA THR A 102 6.82 -2.14 13.02
C THR A 102 5.48 -1.58 13.49
N SER A 103 5.40 -0.26 13.71
CA SER A 103 4.17 0.40 14.15
C SER A 103 3.10 0.33 13.06
N VAL A 104 1.85 0.34 13.50
CA VAL A 104 0.68 0.24 12.61
C VAL A 104 -0.21 1.44 12.82
N VAL A 105 -0.57 2.10 11.73
CA VAL A 105 -1.45 3.26 11.75
C VAL A 105 -2.66 2.94 10.89
N ASN A 106 -3.85 2.99 11.48
CA ASN A 106 -5.11 2.68 10.82
C ASN A 106 -5.96 3.95 10.75
N VAL A 107 -6.28 4.40 9.54
CA VAL A 107 -7.11 5.57 9.28
C VAL A 107 -8.37 5.11 8.55
N THR A 108 -9.48 5.08 9.27
CA THR A 108 -10.79 4.64 8.75
C THR A 108 -11.77 5.79 8.52
N GLY A 109 -11.46 6.95 9.13
CA GLY A 109 -12.18 8.21 9.00
C GLY A 109 -11.31 9.36 9.50
N GLY A 110 -11.89 10.55 9.66
CA GLY A 110 -11.15 11.74 10.12
C GLY A 110 -10.21 12.33 9.05
N ILE A 111 -9.32 13.21 9.48
CA ILE A 111 -8.41 13.95 8.59
C ILE A 111 -6.97 13.82 9.10
N VAL A 112 -6.05 13.48 8.20
CA VAL A 112 -4.61 13.65 8.40
C VAL A 112 -4.20 14.85 7.56
N ARG A 113 -4.12 16.04 8.19
CA ARG A 113 -3.88 17.33 7.50
C ARG A 113 -2.45 17.54 6.99
N ALA A 114 -1.62 16.52 7.13
CA ALA A 114 -0.19 16.69 7.08
C ALA A 114 0.47 15.62 6.26
N THR A 115 1.77 15.82 6.05
CA THR A 115 2.66 14.75 5.65
C THR A 115 2.71 13.70 6.76
N ALA A 116 2.02 12.58 6.55
CA ALA A 116 2.28 11.34 7.27
C ALA A 116 3.49 10.65 6.62
N ASN A 117 4.46 10.25 7.44
CA ASN A 117 5.67 9.58 6.96
C ASN A 117 5.79 8.19 7.63
N PRO A 118 5.29 7.14 6.96
CA PRO A 118 5.67 5.78 7.30
C PRO A 118 7.14 5.55 6.98
N LEU A 119 7.91 5.19 8.00
CA LEU A 119 9.34 4.93 7.94
C LEU A 119 9.62 3.46 8.30
N ASN A 120 10.80 2.97 7.96
CA ASN A 120 11.28 1.61 8.27
C ASN A 120 10.24 0.54 7.85
N HIS A 121 9.88 -0.41 8.70
CA HIS A 121 8.93 -1.50 8.38
C HIS A 121 7.48 -1.18 8.81
N SER A 122 7.15 0.11 9.00
CA SER A 122 5.84 0.48 9.54
C SER A 122 4.75 0.25 8.49
N THR A 123 3.51 0.10 8.97
CA THR A 123 2.34 -0.09 8.10
C THR A 123 1.34 1.04 8.30
N PHE A 124 0.91 1.67 7.21
CA PHE A 124 -0.10 2.72 7.23
C PHE A 124 -1.30 2.33 6.37
N ASN A 125 -2.46 2.14 6.99
CA ASN A 125 -3.67 1.66 6.34
C ASN A 125 -4.69 2.81 6.24
N VAL A 126 -5.21 3.06 5.04
CA VAL A 126 -6.26 4.06 4.78
C VAL A 126 -7.47 3.35 4.16
N SER A 127 -8.63 3.55 4.76
CA SER A 127 -9.90 2.98 4.31
C SER A 127 -11.07 3.88 4.70
N GLY A 128 -12.30 3.50 4.32
CA GLY A 128 -13.50 4.24 4.67
C GLY A 128 -13.58 5.60 3.99
N ASN A 129 -13.88 6.66 4.75
CA ASN A 129 -14.02 8.03 4.26
C ASN A 129 -12.91 8.96 4.78
N ALA A 130 -11.75 8.39 5.14
CA ALA A 130 -10.59 9.14 5.57
C ALA A 130 -10.10 10.14 4.53
N ILE A 131 -9.58 11.28 4.98
CA ILE A 131 -8.88 12.25 4.13
C ILE A 131 -7.43 12.33 4.59
N VAL A 132 -6.48 12.10 3.67
CA VAL A 132 -5.04 12.21 3.95
C VAL A 132 -4.43 13.20 2.98
N GLU A 133 -3.89 14.31 3.48
CA GLU A 133 -3.36 15.34 2.57
C GLU A 133 -2.07 14.89 1.89
N ARG A 134 -1.09 14.39 2.64
CA ARG A 134 0.15 13.87 2.05
C ARG A 134 0.64 12.62 2.76
N LEU A 135 1.08 11.63 2.01
CA LEU A 135 1.57 10.36 2.54
C LEU A 135 2.85 9.94 1.84
N ASN A 136 3.96 9.96 2.59
CA ASN A 136 5.30 9.67 2.06
C ASN A 136 5.82 8.38 2.69
N ALA A 137 5.70 7.27 1.97
CA ALA A 137 6.26 5.99 2.40
C ALA A 137 7.77 5.99 2.15
N ASN A 138 8.57 5.74 3.19
CA ASN A 138 10.04 5.70 3.10
C ASN A 138 10.57 4.38 3.65
N GLY A 139 11.84 4.07 3.35
CA GLY A 139 12.49 2.85 3.84
C GLY A 139 11.83 1.59 3.27
N SER A 140 11.45 0.66 4.15
CA SER A 140 10.79 -0.62 3.80
C SER A 140 9.31 -0.63 4.19
N SER A 141 8.68 0.55 4.26
CA SER A 141 7.34 0.70 4.82
C SER A 141 6.29 0.24 3.83
N THR A 142 5.11 -0.10 4.36
CA THR A 142 3.97 -0.50 3.55
C THR A 142 2.80 0.44 3.79
N VAL A 143 2.20 0.92 2.72
CA VAL A 143 0.96 1.68 2.79
C VAL A 143 -0.12 0.97 2.00
N ASN A 144 -1.30 0.82 2.60
CA ASN A 144 -2.45 0.19 1.96
C ASN A 144 -3.60 1.20 1.88
N LEU A 145 -4.10 1.45 0.68
CA LEU A 145 -5.25 2.32 0.40
C LEU A 145 -6.35 1.50 -0.27
N SER A 146 -7.46 1.29 0.44
CA SER A 146 -8.68 0.66 -0.08
C SER A 146 -9.89 1.59 -0.09
N GLY A 147 -9.71 2.83 0.36
CA GLY A 147 -10.75 3.86 0.36
C GLY A 147 -10.18 5.21 0.74
N GLY A 148 -11.07 6.16 1.04
CA GLY A 148 -10.70 7.53 1.38
C GLY A 148 -10.22 8.36 0.19
N THR A 149 -9.75 9.57 0.51
CA THR A 149 -9.17 10.50 -0.46
C THR A 149 -7.78 10.90 -0.01
N THR A 150 -6.80 10.78 -0.90
CA THR A 150 -5.42 11.20 -0.66
C THR A 150 -4.99 12.23 -1.70
N THR A 151 -4.52 13.41 -1.29
CA THR A 151 -4.09 14.41 -2.28
C THR A 151 -2.78 13.97 -2.92
N GLU A 152 -1.74 13.70 -2.14
CA GLU A 152 -0.43 13.35 -2.64
C GLU A 152 0.10 12.10 -1.94
N ILE A 153 0.54 11.10 -2.71
CA ILE A 153 1.20 9.92 -2.16
C ILE A 153 2.51 9.62 -2.89
N THR A 154 3.58 9.39 -2.13
CA THR A 154 4.89 9.07 -2.70
C THR A 154 5.49 7.81 -2.07
N ALA A 155 5.97 6.89 -2.92
CA ALA A 155 6.77 5.73 -2.53
C ALA A 155 8.26 6.03 -2.73
N TYR A 156 9.03 6.12 -1.66
CA TYR A 156 10.48 6.26 -1.68
C TYR A 156 11.18 4.93 -1.39
N ASP A 157 12.46 4.83 -1.78
CA ASP A 157 13.37 3.74 -1.43
C ASP A 157 12.82 2.35 -1.78
N THR A 158 12.63 1.46 -0.81
CA THR A 158 12.10 0.11 -0.97
C THR A 158 10.65 -0.01 -0.49
N SER A 159 9.98 1.13 -0.29
CA SER A 159 8.61 1.15 0.23
C SER A 159 7.61 0.61 -0.79
N THR A 160 6.49 0.13 -0.29
CA THR A 160 5.41 -0.41 -1.12
C THR A 160 4.11 0.34 -0.83
N LEU A 161 3.49 0.90 -1.88
CA LEU A 161 2.13 1.44 -1.84
C LEU A 161 1.20 0.47 -2.56
N ASN A 162 0.11 0.06 -1.90
CA ASN A 162 -0.94 -0.77 -2.49
C ASN A 162 -2.23 0.06 -2.59
N ILE A 163 -2.75 0.23 -3.80
CA ILE A 163 -3.95 1.00 -4.11
C ILE A 163 -5.00 0.05 -4.69
N SER A 164 -6.19 0.06 -4.08
CA SER A 164 -7.27 -0.90 -4.37
C SER A 164 -8.65 -0.29 -4.16
N ASP A 165 -9.68 -1.04 -4.54
CA ASP A 165 -11.09 -0.73 -4.31
C ASP A 165 -11.51 0.68 -4.79
N ILE A 166 -11.93 1.55 -3.88
CA ILE A 166 -12.52 2.87 -4.17
C ILE A 166 -11.64 4.04 -3.72
N ALA A 167 -10.34 3.81 -3.53
CA ALA A 167 -9.41 4.87 -3.15
C ALA A 167 -9.36 5.95 -4.25
N VAL A 168 -9.46 7.22 -3.85
CA VAL A 168 -9.31 8.37 -4.77
C VAL A 168 -8.02 9.10 -4.43
N ILE A 169 -7.15 9.25 -5.41
CA ILE A 169 -5.84 9.87 -5.25
C ILE A 169 -5.71 11.00 -6.26
N THR A 170 -5.20 12.17 -5.86
CA THR A 170 -4.90 13.22 -6.85
C THR A 170 -3.60 12.90 -7.58
N GLU A 171 -2.51 12.75 -6.82
CA GLU A 171 -1.18 12.50 -7.35
C GLU A 171 -0.52 11.30 -6.65
N ALA A 172 0.02 10.37 -7.44
CA ALA A 172 0.78 9.23 -6.94
C ALA A 172 2.15 9.17 -7.61
N THR A 173 3.22 9.09 -6.82
CA THR A 173 4.60 9.09 -7.33
C THR A 173 5.40 7.91 -6.78
N SER A 174 6.07 7.19 -7.66
CA SER A 174 7.05 6.16 -7.30
C SER A 174 8.46 6.67 -7.58
N VAL A 175 9.26 6.84 -6.53
CA VAL A 175 10.68 7.27 -6.59
C VAL A 175 11.54 6.17 -5.99
N ALA A 176 12.06 5.28 -6.83
CA ALA A 176 12.72 4.02 -6.45
C ALA A 176 11.82 2.98 -5.71
N GLY A 177 10.69 3.40 -5.12
CA GLY A 177 9.71 2.53 -4.47
C GLY A 177 8.88 1.69 -5.44
N THR A 178 7.86 1.01 -4.89
CA THR A 178 6.90 0.22 -5.68
C THR A 178 5.47 0.69 -5.40
N ILE A 179 4.70 0.91 -6.47
CA ILE A 179 3.25 1.15 -6.39
C ILE A 179 2.52 0.00 -7.08
N ASN A 180 1.55 -0.60 -6.40
CA ASN A 180 0.67 -1.64 -6.94
C ASN A 180 -0.75 -1.11 -7.02
N ILE A 181 -1.35 -1.12 -8.22
CA ILE A 181 -2.68 -0.60 -8.48
C ILE A 181 -3.57 -1.74 -8.99
N THR A 182 -4.57 -2.10 -8.20
CA THR A 182 -5.59 -3.13 -8.53
C THR A 182 -7.00 -2.54 -8.66
N GLY A 183 -7.18 -1.27 -8.29
CA GLY A 183 -8.44 -0.53 -8.33
C GLY A 183 -8.21 0.94 -7.99
N GLY A 184 -9.28 1.67 -7.69
CA GLY A 184 -9.26 3.09 -7.35
C GLY A 184 -9.16 4.04 -8.56
N GLU A 185 -9.02 5.32 -8.26
CA GLU A 185 -8.94 6.40 -9.24
C GLU A 185 -7.75 7.33 -8.92
N ILE A 186 -6.90 7.58 -9.92
CA ILE A 186 -5.88 8.62 -9.89
C ILE A 186 -6.33 9.75 -10.81
N THR A 187 -6.75 10.86 -10.18
CA THR A 187 -7.50 11.94 -10.84
C THR A 187 -6.61 12.95 -11.56
N ASP A 188 -5.38 13.18 -11.12
CA ASP A 188 -4.41 14.00 -11.86
C ASP A 188 -3.32 13.14 -12.49
N SER A 189 -2.32 12.69 -11.72
CA SER A 189 -1.16 12.03 -12.32
C SER A 189 -0.57 10.87 -11.51
N LEU A 190 -0.10 9.87 -12.26
CA LEU A 190 0.69 8.74 -11.78
C LEU A 190 2.11 8.84 -12.35
N THR A 191 3.09 9.04 -11.48
CA THR A 191 4.48 9.23 -11.85
C THR A 191 5.35 8.05 -11.45
N ALA A 192 6.19 7.56 -12.36
CA ALA A 192 7.26 6.61 -12.08
C ALA A 192 8.61 7.26 -12.45
N SER A 193 9.52 7.42 -11.49
CA SER A 193 10.82 8.07 -11.70
C SER A 193 11.94 7.39 -10.91
N TRP A 194 13.18 7.63 -11.33
CA TRP A 194 14.42 7.16 -10.67
C TRP A 194 14.41 5.67 -10.28
N GLY A 195 13.96 4.81 -11.20
CA GLY A 195 13.87 3.37 -10.97
C GLY A 195 12.62 2.92 -10.20
N GLY A 196 11.72 3.84 -9.87
CA GLY A 196 10.43 3.53 -9.29
C GLY A 196 9.63 2.60 -10.18
N ILE A 197 8.98 1.63 -9.55
CA ILE A 197 8.20 0.58 -10.21
C ILE A 197 6.72 0.85 -9.97
N VAL A 198 5.91 0.76 -11.01
CA VAL A 198 4.46 0.85 -10.91
C VAL A 198 3.82 -0.33 -11.64
N ASN A 199 3.04 -1.11 -10.90
CA ASN A 199 2.30 -2.27 -11.40
C ASN A 199 0.81 -1.90 -11.51
N ILE A 200 0.25 -1.98 -12.72
CA ILE A 200 -1.11 -1.52 -13.02
C ILE A 200 -1.91 -2.73 -13.53
N SER A 201 -2.88 -3.16 -12.73
CA SER A 201 -3.78 -4.29 -13.04
C SER A 201 -5.26 -3.91 -13.00
N GLY A 202 -5.58 -2.68 -12.57
CA GLY A 202 -6.93 -2.15 -12.57
C GLY A 202 -6.98 -0.67 -12.21
N GLY A 203 -8.21 -0.15 -12.06
CA GLY A 203 -8.49 1.24 -11.72
C GLY A 203 -8.42 2.20 -12.92
N THR A 204 -8.68 3.49 -12.65
CA THR A 204 -8.66 4.55 -13.66
C THR A 204 -7.56 5.56 -13.36
N ILE A 205 -6.78 5.93 -14.38
CA ILE A 205 -5.67 6.88 -14.25
C ILE A 205 -5.84 7.95 -15.32
N ASN A 206 -5.86 9.22 -14.92
CA ASN A 206 -6.02 10.32 -15.85
C ASN A 206 -4.76 10.54 -16.70
N ARG A 207 -3.60 10.72 -16.05
CA ARG A 207 -2.32 10.98 -16.72
C ARG A 207 -1.21 10.10 -16.15
N ILE A 208 -0.35 9.59 -17.03
CA ILE A 208 0.84 8.81 -16.65
C ILE A 208 2.11 9.58 -17.02
N ILE A 209 3.05 9.64 -16.10
CA ILE A 209 4.34 10.29 -16.29
C ILE A 209 5.45 9.28 -15.96
N ALA A 210 6.07 8.68 -16.98
CA ALA A 210 7.21 7.80 -16.83
C ALA A 210 8.49 8.59 -17.12
N GLN A 211 9.26 8.94 -16.09
CA GLN A 211 10.48 9.73 -16.18
C GLN A 211 11.72 8.87 -15.98
N ASP A 212 12.83 9.31 -16.57
CA ASP A 212 14.15 8.67 -16.39
C ASP A 212 14.10 7.15 -16.57
N THR A 213 14.49 6.39 -15.55
CA THR A 213 14.50 4.91 -15.53
C THR A 213 13.25 4.32 -14.86
N GLY A 214 12.15 5.07 -14.77
CA GLY A 214 10.88 4.57 -14.23
C GLY A 214 10.35 3.37 -15.02
N ILE A 215 9.74 2.42 -14.30
CA ILE A 215 9.24 1.16 -14.86
C ILE A 215 7.73 1.09 -14.66
N LEU A 216 7.00 0.94 -15.75
CA LEU A 216 5.56 0.71 -15.76
C LEU A 216 5.27 -0.71 -16.23
N ASN A 217 4.52 -1.47 -15.44
CA ASN A 217 4.05 -2.81 -15.79
C ASN A 217 2.54 -2.79 -15.94
N PHE A 218 2.04 -2.97 -17.17
CA PHE A 218 0.61 -3.11 -17.45
C PHE A 218 0.23 -4.59 -17.46
N ILE A 219 -0.74 -4.97 -16.63
CA ILE A 219 -1.17 -6.34 -16.42
C ILE A 219 -2.61 -6.45 -16.92
N GLY A 220 -2.84 -7.25 -17.95
CA GLY A 220 -4.13 -7.25 -18.65
C GLY A 220 -4.14 -8.04 -19.96
N SER A 221 -5.04 -7.68 -20.86
CA SER A 221 -5.30 -8.34 -22.14
C SER A 221 -5.52 -7.32 -23.25
N ASN A 222 -5.56 -7.80 -24.50
CA ASN A 222 -5.90 -7.04 -25.69
C ASN A 222 -5.08 -5.75 -25.88
N PHE A 223 -3.79 -5.80 -25.54
CA PHE A 223 -2.89 -4.67 -25.73
C PHE A 223 -2.73 -4.34 -27.22
N THR A 224 -2.83 -3.08 -27.60
CA THR A 224 -2.61 -2.61 -28.97
C THR A 224 -1.68 -1.40 -29.03
N ILE A 225 -0.97 -1.24 -30.14
CA ILE A 225 -0.26 -0.01 -30.51
C ILE A 225 -0.85 0.49 -31.83
N ASN A 226 -1.40 1.70 -31.84
CA ASN A 226 -2.12 2.26 -32.99
C ASN A 226 -3.15 1.27 -33.58
N GLU A 227 -3.97 0.67 -32.72
CA GLU A 227 -4.99 -0.33 -33.06
C GLU A 227 -4.45 -1.69 -33.56
N ILE A 228 -3.13 -1.88 -33.59
CA ILE A 228 -2.50 -3.16 -33.94
C ILE A 228 -2.31 -3.98 -32.67
N LEU A 229 -3.00 -5.13 -32.63
CA LEU A 229 -3.01 -6.05 -31.49
C LEU A 229 -1.64 -6.72 -31.26
N LEU A 230 -1.25 -6.83 -29.98
CA LEU A 230 0.02 -7.42 -29.53
C LEU A 230 -0.11 -8.89 -29.07
N ASP A 231 -1.27 -9.51 -29.29
CA ASP A 231 -1.67 -10.86 -28.85
C ASP A 231 -0.92 -12.01 -29.54
N ASN A 232 -0.36 -11.76 -30.73
CA ASN A 232 0.48 -12.70 -31.45
C ASN A 232 1.70 -11.96 -32.05
N LEU A 233 2.81 -11.97 -31.32
CA LEU A 233 4.08 -11.35 -31.73
C LEU A 233 4.66 -11.90 -33.04
N SER A 234 4.08 -12.97 -33.58
CA SER A 234 4.33 -13.42 -34.95
C SER A 234 3.96 -12.37 -36.01
N ASN A 235 2.93 -11.55 -35.76
CA ASN A 235 2.57 -10.41 -36.62
C ASN A 235 3.27 -9.11 -36.20
N ALA A 236 3.60 -8.99 -34.92
CA ALA A 236 4.28 -7.83 -34.37
C ALA A 236 5.77 -7.79 -34.76
N SER A 237 6.35 -8.89 -35.25
CA SER A 237 7.74 -8.99 -35.74
C SER A 237 8.15 -7.92 -36.77
N ALA A 238 7.21 -7.33 -37.51
CA ALA A 238 7.52 -6.25 -38.46
C ALA A 238 7.66 -4.88 -37.77
N ILE A 239 6.98 -4.68 -36.63
CA ILE A 239 7.04 -3.45 -35.83
C ILE A 239 8.08 -3.61 -34.70
N LEU A 240 8.32 -4.84 -34.24
CA LEU A 240 9.17 -5.21 -33.11
C LEU A 240 10.32 -6.13 -33.55
N SER A 241 11.02 -5.80 -34.64
CA SER A 241 12.17 -6.57 -35.14
C SER A 241 13.33 -6.73 -34.15
N ASN A 242 13.23 -6.15 -32.95
CA ASN A 242 14.15 -6.28 -31.82
C ASN A 242 13.64 -7.17 -30.65
N LEU A 243 12.45 -7.79 -30.70
CA LEU A 243 11.97 -8.69 -29.64
C LEU A 243 12.08 -10.16 -30.05
N THR A 244 12.93 -10.92 -29.36
CA THR A 244 13.14 -12.35 -29.56
C THR A 244 11.94 -13.19 -29.10
N SER A 245 11.57 -14.17 -29.93
CA SER A 245 10.28 -14.86 -30.05
C SER A 245 9.91 -15.91 -28.97
N THR A 246 10.18 -15.67 -27.69
CA THR A 246 9.58 -16.48 -26.61
C THR A 246 9.39 -15.63 -25.36
N LEU A 247 8.22 -15.00 -25.20
CA LEU A 247 7.92 -14.24 -23.99
C LEU A 247 7.55 -15.18 -22.84
N THR A 248 8.57 -15.71 -22.16
CA THR A 248 8.50 -15.97 -20.71
C THR A 248 8.92 -14.75 -19.90
N ALA A 249 9.19 -13.62 -20.57
CA ALA A 249 9.69 -12.38 -19.99
C ALA A 249 8.78 -11.21 -20.40
N PRO A 250 8.82 -10.07 -19.69
CA PRO A 250 8.11 -8.86 -20.08
C PRO A 250 8.51 -8.37 -21.48
N ALA A 251 7.53 -7.97 -22.29
CA ALA A 251 7.82 -7.28 -23.56
C ALA A 251 7.98 -5.78 -23.33
N VAL A 252 9.05 -5.20 -23.88
CA VAL A 252 9.39 -3.77 -23.75
C VAL A 252 8.89 -2.98 -24.96
N ILE A 253 8.17 -1.89 -24.74
CA ILE A 253 7.71 -0.97 -25.79
C ILE A 253 8.70 0.19 -25.94
N ASN A 254 9.40 0.24 -27.08
CA ASN A 254 10.37 1.29 -27.39
C ASN A 254 9.79 2.44 -28.23
N ASP A 255 8.68 2.20 -28.94
CA ASP A 255 8.06 3.23 -29.76
C ASP A 255 7.47 4.34 -28.88
N ARG A 256 7.52 5.56 -29.40
CA ARG A 256 7.00 6.77 -28.78
C ARG A 256 6.12 7.50 -29.78
N ASP A 257 5.28 8.40 -29.27
CA ASP A 257 4.31 9.17 -30.04
C ASP A 257 3.31 8.26 -30.79
N VAL A 258 2.93 7.17 -30.12
CA VAL A 258 1.93 6.17 -30.56
C VAL A 258 0.84 6.01 -29.51
N ILE A 259 -0.34 5.55 -29.92
CA ILE A 259 -1.43 5.23 -28.98
C ILE A 259 -1.24 3.80 -28.46
N PHE A 260 -0.99 3.67 -27.16
CA PHE A 260 -0.97 2.39 -26.45
C PHE A 260 -2.27 2.20 -25.68
N SER A 261 -2.99 1.13 -25.98
CA SER A 261 -4.30 0.85 -25.37
C SER A 261 -4.44 -0.63 -25.03
N GLY A 262 -5.47 -0.97 -24.25
CA GLY A 262 -5.77 -2.35 -23.89
C GLY A 262 -6.86 -2.45 -22.84
N ILE A 263 -6.97 -3.62 -22.22
CA ILE A 263 -7.90 -3.91 -21.13
C ILE A 263 -7.07 -4.40 -19.93
N LEU A 264 -7.17 -3.73 -18.78
CA LEU A 264 -6.49 -4.14 -17.55
C LEU A 264 -7.08 -5.46 -17.00
N ALA A 265 -6.40 -6.10 -16.05
CA ALA A 265 -6.84 -7.37 -15.48
C ALA A 265 -8.20 -7.31 -14.76
N ASP A 266 -8.61 -6.14 -14.27
CA ASP A 266 -9.94 -5.89 -13.71
C ASP A 266 -11.03 -5.65 -14.77
N GLY A 267 -10.67 -5.63 -16.05
CA GLY A 267 -11.57 -5.36 -17.18
C GLY A 267 -11.66 -3.89 -17.58
N THR A 268 -10.97 -2.98 -16.89
CA THR A 268 -11.01 -1.55 -17.18
C THR A 268 -10.23 -1.25 -18.48
N PRO A 269 -10.85 -0.62 -19.50
CA PRO A 269 -10.14 -0.22 -20.70
C PRO A 269 -9.23 0.98 -20.43
N PHE A 270 -8.11 1.07 -21.15
CA PHE A 270 -7.23 2.23 -21.11
C PHE A 270 -6.72 2.62 -22.51
N SER A 271 -6.31 3.88 -22.67
CA SER A 271 -5.68 4.39 -23.89
C SER A 271 -4.82 5.61 -23.58
N TYR A 272 -3.52 5.53 -23.82
CA TYR A 272 -2.56 6.61 -23.59
C TYR A 272 -1.74 6.89 -24.85
N ASN A 273 -1.48 8.17 -25.12
CA ASN A 273 -0.44 8.55 -26.06
C ASN A 273 0.92 8.41 -25.37
N LEU A 274 1.82 7.60 -25.93
CA LEU A 274 3.20 7.42 -25.46
C LEU A 274 4.09 8.61 -25.85
N SER A 275 3.66 9.83 -25.53
CA SER A 275 4.33 11.07 -25.92
C SER A 275 5.75 11.14 -25.39
N SER A 276 6.69 11.49 -26.27
CA SER A 276 8.07 11.80 -25.90
C SER A 276 8.28 13.26 -25.48
N VAL A 277 7.24 14.09 -25.56
CA VAL A 277 7.27 15.52 -25.24
C VAL A 277 6.57 15.77 -23.90
N ASN A 278 7.28 16.39 -22.96
CA ASN A 278 6.70 16.81 -21.70
C ASN A 278 6.04 18.19 -21.84
N ASP A 279 4.72 18.20 -22.07
CA ASP A 279 3.90 19.41 -22.14
C ASP A 279 3.11 19.69 -20.84
N HIS A 280 3.25 18.85 -19.82
CA HIS A 280 2.52 18.86 -18.54
C HIS A 280 0.99 18.74 -18.64
N THR A 281 0.43 18.56 -19.83
CA THR A 281 -1.01 18.42 -20.06
C THR A 281 -1.39 16.99 -20.42
N ASN A 282 -0.50 16.28 -21.10
CA ASN A 282 -0.68 14.91 -21.55
C ASN A 282 0.23 13.94 -20.79
N SER A 283 -0.03 12.64 -20.98
CA SER A 283 0.88 11.61 -20.48
C SER A 283 2.26 11.76 -21.14
N PHE A 284 3.32 11.55 -20.38
CA PHE A 284 4.71 11.70 -20.82
C PHE A 284 5.49 10.42 -20.55
N PHE A 285 6.24 9.95 -21.54
CA PHE A 285 7.04 8.75 -21.47
C PHE A 285 8.45 9.05 -21.97
N SER A 286 9.37 9.24 -21.04
CA SER A 286 10.80 9.41 -21.32
C SER A 286 11.30 8.29 -22.25
N PRO A 287 12.23 8.59 -23.18
CA PRO A 287 12.89 7.55 -23.98
C PRO A 287 13.59 6.48 -23.13
N ASN A 288 13.98 6.82 -21.89
CA ASN A 288 14.64 5.89 -20.97
C ASN A 288 13.67 5.09 -20.08
N ALA A 289 12.38 5.45 -20.07
CA ALA A 289 11.39 4.74 -19.28
C ALA A 289 11.06 3.39 -19.89
N ILE A 290 10.83 2.39 -19.04
CA ILE A 290 10.52 1.02 -19.47
C ILE A 290 9.02 0.79 -19.30
N ILE A 291 8.36 0.40 -20.40
CA ILE A 291 6.97 -0.04 -20.38
C ILE A 291 6.96 -1.54 -20.67
N ASN A 292 6.47 -2.30 -19.71
CA ASN A 292 6.30 -3.73 -19.77
C ASN A 292 4.82 -4.08 -19.88
N ILE A 293 4.52 -5.11 -20.66
CA ILE A 293 3.21 -5.77 -20.66
C ILE A 293 3.31 -7.16 -20.05
N VAL A 294 2.34 -7.49 -19.20
CA VAL A 294 2.18 -8.79 -18.56
C VAL A 294 0.80 -9.33 -18.95
N PRO A 295 0.73 -10.18 -20.00
CA PRO A 295 -0.54 -10.72 -20.45
C PRO A 295 -1.15 -11.61 -19.36
N VAL A 296 -2.39 -11.31 -18.99
CA VAL A 296 -3.23 -12.20 -18.21
C VAL A 296 -3.99 -13.06 -19.21
N PRO A 297 -3.82 -14.39 -19.20
CA PRO A 297 -4.61 -15.26 -20.05
C PRO A 297 -6.08 -14.95 -19.80
N GLU A 298 -6.86 -14.74 -20.87
CA GLU A 298 -8.31 -14.67 -20.72
C GLU A 298 -8.73 -15.87 -19.88
N PRO A 299 -9.54 -15.68 -18.82
CA PRO A 299 -10.02 -16.81 -18.05
C PRO A 299 -10.67 -17.74 -19.05
N THR A 300 -10.03 -18.89 -19.33
CA THR A 300 -10.58 -19.86 -20.27
C THR A 300 -12.01 -20.05 -19.83
N SER A 301 -12.96 -19.63 -20.66
CA SER A 301 -14.36 -19.43 -20.28
C SER A 301 -14.99 -20.70 -19.67
N LEU A 302 -14.33 -21.84 -19.87
CA LEU A 302 -14.48 -23.11 -19.16
C LEU A 302 -14.44 -23.03 -17.62
N ALA A 303 -13.57 -22.23 -16.98
CA ALA A 303 -13.51 -22.17 -15.51
C ALA A 303 -14.76 -21.51 -14.91
N LEU A 304 -15.23 -20.41 -15.50
CA LEU A 304 -16.43 -19.69 -15.07
C LEU A 304 -17.73 -20.47 -15.31
N LEU A 305 -17.78 -21.32 -16.34
CA LEU A 305 -18.92 -22.21 -16.60
C LEU A 305 -19.08 -23.31 -15.54
N THR A 306 -18.03 -23.71 -14.82
CA THR A 306 -18.11 -24.83 -13.85
C THR A 306 -18.58 -24.43 -12.45
N LEU A 307 -18.42 -23.17 -12.05
CA LEU A 307 -18.80 -22.69 -10.71
C LEU A 307 -20.30 -22.75 -10.41
N PRO A 308 -21.22 -22.32 -11.29
CA PRO A 308 -22.65 -22.46 -11.01
C PRO A 308 -23.13 -23.92 -11.06
N LEU A 309 -22.48 -24.80 -11.81
CA LEU A 309 -22.82 -26.24 -11.88
C LEU A 309 -22.50 -26.97 -10.56
N LEU A 310 -21.44 -26.57 -9.85
CA LEU A 310 -21.11 -27.13 -8.53
C LEU A 310 -22.08 -26.70 -7.43
N LEU A 311 -22.62 -25.48 -7.49
CA LEU A 311 -23.58 -24.97 -6.51
C LEU A 311 -24.98 -25.60 -6.62
N ILE A 312 -25.36 -26.14 -7.79
CA ILE A 312 -26.66 -26.80 -8.00
C ILE A 312 -26.67 -28.26 -7.48
N SER A 313 -25.50 -28.87 -7.20
CA SER A 313 -25.42 -30.29 -6.84
C SER A 313 -25.65 -30.64 -5.37
N ARG A 314 -25.79 -29.66 -4.45
CA ARG A 314 -26.13 -29.92 -3.04
C ARG A 314 -27.64 -30.22 -2.88
N LYS A 315 -28.05 -31.42 -3.28
CA LYS A 315 -29.31 -32.04 -2.82
C LYS A 315 -29.30 -32.08 -1.29
N ARG A 316 -30.24 -31.37 -0.65
CA ARG A 316 -30.50 -31.49 0.79
C ARG A 316 -30.90 -32.94 1.11
N PRO A 317 -30.32 -33.59 2.12
CA PRO A 317 -30.84 -34.85 2.63
C PRO A 317 -32.26 -34.59 3.17
N ARG A 318 -33.24 -35.38 2.72
CA ARG A 318 -34.57 -35.39 3.32
C ARG A 318 -34.48 -36.11 4.68
N SER A 319 -34.87 -35.40 5.74
CA SER A 319 -35.16 -35.95 7.07
C SER A 319 -36.39 -36.85 7.02
#